data_AF-A0A2V6D5V5-F1
#
_entry.id   AF-A0A2V6D5V5-F1
#
_cell.length_a   1.000
_cell.length_b   1.000
_cell.length_c   1.000
_cell.angle_alpha   90.00
_cell.angle_beta   90.00
_cell.angle_gamma   90.00
#
_symmetry.space_group_name_H-M   'P 1'
#
loop_
_entity.id
_entity.type
_entity.pdbx_description
1 polymer ?
#
loop_
_entity_poly.entity_id
_entity_poly.type
_entity_poly.pdbx_seq_one_letter_code
_entity_poly.pdbx_strand_id
1 'polypeptide(L)' 'NSRIVESINQSGRAYLNQTKLRGQTVIRLGLGNILTTEKHLRDAWELIREAARSVSSSSRA' A
#
# COMPACT_ATOMS: atom_id res chain seq x y z
N ASN A 1 5.81 6.09 3.58
CA ASN A 1 4.37 5.76 3.43
C ASN A 1 3.74 6.38 2.19
N SER A 2 3.79 7.70 1.96
CA SER A 2 3.15 8.30 0.76
C SER A 2 3.65 7.75 -0.58
N ARG A 3 4.97 7.65 -0.76
CA ARG A 3 5.58 7.02 -1.95
C ARG A 3 5.15 5.57 -2.17
N ILE A 4 4.90 4.83 -1.09
CA ILE A 4 4.43 3.43 -1.16
C ILE A 4 3.01 3.40 -1.73
N VAL A 5 2.12 4.25 -1.20
CA VAL A 5 0.73 4.37 -1.67
C VAL A 5 0.67 4.83 -3.12
N GLU A 6 1.45 5.84 -3.49
CA GLU A 6 1.54 6.34 -4.87
C GLU A 6 1.99 5.24 -5.83
N SER A 7 3.07 4.53 -5.51
CA SER A 7 3.58 3.42 -6.33
C SER A 7 2.55 2.31 -6.53
N ILE A 8 1.85 1.91 -5.46
CA ILE A 8 0.81 0.87 -5.54
C ILE A 8 -0.37 1.35 -6.39
N ASN A 9 -0.86 2.57 -6.17
CA ASN A 9 -2.00 3.11 -6.92
C ASN A 9 -1.65 3.29 -8.41
N GLN A 10 -0.42 3.72 -8.73
CA GLN A 10 0.08 3.80 -10.12
C GLN A 10 0.16 2.44 -10.80
N SER A 11 0.43 1.36 -10.05
CA SER A 11 0.45 0.00 -10.61
C SER A 11 -0.91 -0.50 -11.07
N GLY A 12 -2.01 0.11 -10.60
CA GLY A 12 -3.38 -0.34 -10.86
C GLY A 12 -3.77 -1.67 -10.22
N ARG A 13 -2.85 -2.37 -9.53
CA ARG A 13 -3.09 -3.70 -8.93
C ARG A 13 -3.89 -3.64 -7.64
N ALA A 14 -3.83 -2.51 -6.93
CA ALA A 14 -4.63 -2.25 -5.73
C ALA A 14 -4.80 -0.74 -5.57
N TYR A 15 -5.87 -0.33 -4.87
CA TYR A 15 -6.09 1.06 -4.51
C TYR A 15 -6.07 1.21 -3.00
N LEU A 16 -5.12 2.00 -2.49
CA LEU A 16 -4.94 2.28 -1.07
C LEU A 16 -5.18 3.76 -0.79
N ASN A 17 -5.75 4.03 0.38
CA ASN A 17 -5.86 5.38 0.91
C ASN A 17 -4.72 5.65 1.89
N GLN A 18 -4.43 6.93 2.12
CA GLN A 18 -3.56 7.37 3.19
C GLN A 18 -4.24 8.44 4.04
N THR A 19 -3.83 8.55 5.30
CA THR A 19 -4.25 9.63 6.19
C THR A 19 -3.10 10.07 7.08
N LYS A 20 -3.28 11.18 7.80
CA LYS A 20 -2.35 11.68 8.79
C LYS A 20 -2.85 11.33 10.19
N LEU A 21 -2.06 10.56 10.94
CA LEU A 21 -2.28 10.34 12.36
C LEU A 21 -1.10 10.92 13.13
N ARG A 22 -1.36 11.91 14.00
CA ARG A 22 -0.32 12.61 14.78
C ARG A 22 0.84 13.11 13.90
N GLY A 23 0.51 13.71 12.75
CA GLY A 23 1.49 14.22 11.77
C GLY A 23 2.15 13.16 10.88
N GLN A 24 2.05 11.87 11.22
CA GLN A 24 2.64 10.78 10.44
C GLN A 24 1.68 10.30 9.36
N THR A 25 2.19 10.08 8.14
CA THR A 25 1.40 9.43 7.08
C THR A 25 1.24 7.96 7.44
N VAL A 26 0.00 7.47 7.49
CA VAL A 26 -0.34 6.06 7.64
C VAL A 26 -1.09 5.55 6.42
N ILE A 27 -0.90 4.26 6.10
CA ILE A 27 -1.61 3.57 5.01
C ILE A 27 -2.92 3.01 5.57
N ARG A 28 -4.01 3.14 4.82
CA ARG A 28 -5.32 2.58 5.16
C ARG A 28 -5.81 1.66 4.06
N LEU A 29 -6.05 0.40 4.42
CA LEU A 29 -6.70 -0.60 3.58
C LEU A 29 -8.16 -0.76 4.04
N GLY A 30 -9.11 -0.43 3.17
CA GLY A 30 -10.54 -0.62 3.45
C GLY A 30 -11.00 -1.96 2.89
N LEU A 31 -11.61 -2.79 3.74
CA LEU A 31 -12.21 -4.07 3.37
C LEU A 31 -13.73 -3.96 3.49
N GLY A 32 -14.48 -4.44 2.49
CA GLY A 32 -15.94 -4.31 2.49
C GLY A 32 -16.63 -4.62 1.16
N ASN A 33 -15.87 -4.82 0.08
CA ASN A 33 -16.44 -5.33 -1.17
C ASN A 33 -16.73 -6.83 -1.01
N ILE A 34 -17.95 -7.25 -1.37
CA ILE A 34 -18.41 -8.64 -1.23
C ILE A 34 -17.60 -9.64 -2.08
N LEU A 35 -16.95 -9.17 -3.14
CA LEU A 35 -16.07 -9.97 -4.00
C LEU A 35 -14.64 -10.06 -3.47
N THR A 36 -14.31 -9.37 -2.37
CA THR A 36 -12.99 -9.44 -1.76
C THR A 36 -12.81 -10.80 -1.08
N THR A 37 -11.78 -11.55 -1.47
CA THR A 37 -11.40 -12.84 -0.89
C THR A 37 -10.09 -12.70 -0.12
N GLU A 38 -9.77 -13.72 0.69
CA GLU A 38 -8.49 -13.80 1.41
C GLU A 38 -7.27 -13.75 0.46
N LYS A 39 -7.41 -14.27 -0.76
CA LYS A 39 -6.36 -14.15 -1.79
C LYS A 39 -6.07 -12.69 -2.12
N HIS A 40 -7.10 -11.84 -2.26
CA HIS A 40 -6.90 -10.42 -2.52
C HIS A 40 -6.18 -9.71 -1.36
N LEU A 41 -6.44 -10.11 -0.11
CA LEU A 41 -5.73 -9.57 1.06
C LEU A 41 -4.25 -9.97 1.04
N ARG A 42 -3.93 -11.23 0.76
CA ARG A 42 -2.55 -11.71 0.60
C ARG A 42 -1.83 -10.93 -0.51
N ASP A 43 -2.44 -10.84 -1.68
CA ASP A 43 -1.84 -10.17 -2.83
C ASP A 43 -1.60 -8.66 -2.54
N ALA A 44 -2.54 -7.98 -1.87
CA ALA A 44 -2.38 -6.59 -1.42
C ALA A 44 -1.26 -6.43 -0.38
N TRP A 45 -1.12 -7.39 0.55
CA TRP A 45 -0.06 -7.36 1.54
C TRP A 45 1.33 -7.53 0.90
N GLU A 46 1.47 -8.47 -0.05
CA GLU A 46 2.72 -8.65 -0.79
C GLU A 46 3.11 -7.39 -1.56
N LEU A 47 2.16 -6.78 -2.26
CA LEU A 47 2.34 -5.50 -2.96
C LEU A 47 2.88 -4.40 -2.03
N ILE A 48 2.33 -4.29 -0.83
CA ILE A 48 2.79 -3.31 0.18
C ILE A 48 4.25 -3.60 0.57
N ARG A 49 4.61 -4.87 0.81
CA ARG A 49 5.98 -5.25 1.19
C ARG A 49 6.98 -5.02 0.07
N GLU A 50 6.61 -5.31 -1.17
CA GLU A 50 7.43 -5.05 -2.37
C GLU A 50 7.70 -3.55 -2.53
N ALA A 51 6.64 -2.74 -2.53
CA ALA A 51 6.77 -1.28 -2.65
C ALA A 51 7.56 -0.67 -1.48
N ALA A 52 7.37 -1.16 -0.25
CA ALA A 52 8.16 -0.72 0.91
C ALA A 52 9.65 -1.02 0.75
N ARG A 53 10.00 -2.23 0.28
CA ARG A 53 11.40 -2.62 0.01
C ARG A 53 12.01 -1.72 -1.06
N SER A 54 11.31 -1.51 -2.18
CA SER A 54 11.76 -0.65 -3.28
C SER A 54 12.03 0.79 -2.82
N VAL A 55 11.09 1.41 -2.10
CA VAL A 55 11.26 2.77 -1.58
C VAL A 55 12.42 2.84 -0.58
N SER A 56 12.63 1.81 0.23
CA SER A 56 13.74 1.77 1.20
C SER A 56 15.11 1.60 0.54
N SER A 57 15.20 0.92 -0.60
CA SER A 57 16.44 0.83 -1.38
C SER A 57 16.77 2.13 -2.10
N SER A 58 15.76 2.83 -2.63
CA SER A 58 15.96 4.14 -3.29
C SER A 58 16.34 5.27 -2.33
N SER A 59 16.16 5.09 -1.02
CA SER A 59 16.56 6.07 -0.01
C SER A 59 17.97 5.85 0.54
N ARG A 60 18.65 4.75 0.15
CA ARG A 60 20.03 4.42 0.55
C ARG A 60 21.06 4.64 -0.56
N ALA A 61 20.61 5.02 -1.75
CA ALA A 61 21.44 5.48 -2.87
C ALA A 61 21.43 7.01 -2.89
#